data_AF-A0A7R9VB74-F1
#
_entry.id   AF-A0A7R9VB74-F1
#
_cell.length_a   1.000
_cell.length_b   1.000
_cell.length_c   1.000
_cell.angle_alpha   90.00
_cell.angle_beta   90.00
_cell.angle_gamma   90.00
#
_symmetry.space_group_name_H-M   'P 1'
#
loop_
_entity.id
_entity.type
_entity.pdbx_description
1 polymer ?
#
loop_
_entity_poly.entity_id
_entity_poly.type
_entity_poly.pdbx_seq_one_letter_code
_entity_poly.pdbx_strand_id
1 'polypeptide(L)'
;NNDDDEVKHALRVADQLLEADSDVIVMNEYSYISGGSPRGYPALNALCSRLEGAGYAVHVAKCSFPTAVASRLPVDRVDKLRLDCNRHAVGVTVVLGDDAADRQSEDDTSDTVAVTIFGTHLDDLNGINRLKEAEVLLGEIESEYDKENDYANILVIGDFNQQRPEDYHPEEWKYICENKTHRGTTIDDGVSDLLTNANFRCSYDDCRDEAKGVAHNWIPGDPPPATHWTSTVIDYSYYRGNIKPTGVFVSPSNLSDHRMIVSVWDVGL
;
A
#
# COMPACT_ATOMS: atom_id res chain seq x y z
N ASN A 1 -12.85 25.72 -15.74
CA ASN A 1 -11.53 25.27 -16.21
C ASN A 1 -10.70 24.54 -15.16
N ASN A 2 -11.09 24.47 -13.88
CA ASN A 2 -10.33 23.68 -12.89
C ASN A 2 -10.46 22.16 -13.14
N ASP A 3 -11.66 21.70 -13.48
CA ASP A 3 -11.93 20.28 -13.74
C ASP A 3 -11.04 19.70 -14.87
N ASP A 4 -10.76 20.50 -15.91
CA ASP A 4 -9.88 20.09 -17.01
C ASP A 4 -8.43 19.90 -16.56
N ASP A 5 -7.95 20.73 -15.64
CA ASP A 5 -6.57 20.65 -15.14
C ASP A 5 -6.41 19.50 -14.14
N GLU A 6 -7.43 19.22 -13.32
CA GLU A 6 -7.49 18.03 -12.47
C GLU A 6 -7.50 16.74 -13.31
N VAL A 7 -8.28 16.69 -14.40
CA VAL A 7 -8.29 15.54 -15.33
C VAL A 7 -6.92 15.34 -15.96
N LYS A 8 -6.28 16.40 -16.47
CA LYS A 8 -4.92 16.30 -17.04
C LYS A 8 -3.90 15.86 -16.00
N HIS A 9 -4.05 16.30 -14.75
CA HIS A 9 -3.20 15.86 -13.67
C HIS A 9 -3.38 14.37 -13.39
N ALA A 10 -4.62 13.91 -13.22
CA ALA A 10 -4.95 12.51 -12.99
C ALA A 10 -4.48 11.59 -14.13
N LEU A 11 -4.56 12.04 -15.39
CA LEU A 11 -4.01 11.30 -16.53
C LEU A 11 -2.48 11.19 -16.49
N ARG A 12 -1.77 12.25 -16.09
CA ARG A 12 -0.31 12.20 -15.90
C ARG A 12 0.09 11.25 -14.77
N VAL A 13 -0.67 11.25 -13.67
CA VAL A 13 -0.48 10.29 -12.57
C VAL A 13 -0.71 8.87 -13.09
N ALA A 14 -1.80 8.62 -13.82
CA ALA A 14 -2.07 7.31 -14.41
C ALA A 14 -0.94 6.86 -15.37
N ASP A 15 -0.47 7.73 -16.26
CA ASP A 15 0.63 7.41 -17.17
C ASP A 15 1.91 7.05 -16.41
N GLN A 16 2.23 7.76 -15.33
CA GLN A 16 3.37 7.43 -14.47
C GLN A 16 3.21 6.09 -13.75
N LEU A 17 2.00 5.77 -13.26
CA LEU A 17 1.73 4.47 -12.65
C LEU A 17 1.89 3.34 -13.69
N LEU A 18 1.51 3.58 -14.95
CA LEU A 18 1.67 2.63 -16.04
C LEU A 18 3.14 2.46 -16.48
N GLU A 19 3.96 3.51 -16.37
CA GLU A 19 5.42 3.42 -16.63
C GLU A 19 6.14 2.48 -15.66
N ALA A 20 5.62 2.32 -14.43
CA ALA A 20 6.16 1.37 -13.46
C ALA A 20 5.86 -0.10 -13.82
N ASP A 21 4.96 -0.35 -14.78
CA ASP A 21 4.58 -1.68 -15.27
C ASP A 21 4.29 -2.70 -14.16
N SER A 22 3.63 -2.27 -13.08
CA SER A 22 3.35 -3.13 -11.92
C SER A 22 2.16 -4.07 -12.15
N ASP A 23 2.15 -5.25 -11.54
CA ASP A 23 0.98 -6.16 -11.66
C ASP A 23 -0.22 -5.69 -10.84
N VAL A 24 0.08 -5.08 -9.69
CA VAL A 24 -0.89 -4.52 -8.74
C VAL A 24 -0.46 -3.10 -8.37
N ILE A 25 -1.40 -2.17 -8.33
CA ILE A 25 -1.20 -0.77 -7.96
C ILE A 25 -2.11 -0.45 -6.78
N VAL A 26 -1.53 0.10 -5.70
CA VAL A 26 -2.28 0.65 -4.56
C VAL A 26 -2.23 2.17 -4.62
N MET A 27 -3.39 2.83 -4.46
CA MET A 27 -3.50 4.28 -4.54
C MET A 27 -4.30 4.82 -3.35
N ASN A 28 -3.79 5.89 -2.75
CA ASN A 28 -4.46 6.67 -1.71
C ASN A 28 -4.72 8.10 -2.23
N GLU A 29 -5.74 8.76 -1.70
CA GLU A 29 -6.07 10.18 -1.96
C GLU A 29 -6.22 10.61 -3.43
N TYR A 30 -6.44 9.68 -4.35
CA TYR A 30 -6.54 9.96 -5.79
C TYR A 30 -7.82 10.75 -6.18
N SER A 31 -8.66 11.11 -5.21
CA SER A 31 -9.69 12.14 -5.33
C SER A 31 -10.02 12.74 -3.97
N TYR A 32 -9.65 14.00 -3.72
CA TYR A 32 -10.03 14.68 -2.48
C TYR A 32 -11.49 15.13 -2.55
N ILE A 33 -12.37 14.52 -1.74
CA ILE A 33 -13.78 14.92 -1.63
C ILE A 33 -13.90 16.08 -0.65
N SER A 34 -13.66 17.32 -1.11
CA SER A 34 -14.18 18.47 -0.38
C SER A 34 -15.68 18.62 -0.70
N GLY A 35 -16.58 18.19 0.19
CA GLY A 35 -17.99 18.62 0.14
C GLY A 35 -19.08 17.59 -0.24
N GLY A 36 -18.83 16.29 -0.15
CA GLY A 36 -19.91 15.33 0.15
C GLY A 36 -20.90 14.95 -0.97
N SER A 37 -20.55 15.10 -2.26
CA SER A 37 -21.35 14.50 -3.35
C SER A 37 -20.51 13.50 -4.17
N PRO A 38 -20.85 12.21 -4.21
CA PRO A 38 -20.15 11.19 -5.01
C PRO A 38 -20.44 11.24 -6.52
N ARG A 39 -21.13 12.26 -7.03
CA ARG A 39 -21.50 12.33 -8.45
C ARG A 39 -20.35 12.87 -9.30
N GLY A 40 -19.55 11.94 -9.83
CA GLY A 40 -18.83 12.09 -11.09
C GLY A 40 -17.59 12.97 -11.02
N TYR A 41 -16.55 12.50 -10.33
CA TYR A 41 -15.23 13.11 -10.36
C TYR A 41 -14.58 12.82 -11.71
N PRO A 42 -14.48 13.80 -12.62
CA PRO A 42 -13.96 13.56 -13.96
C PRO A 42 -12.50 13.09 -13.90
N ALA A 43 -11.72 13.59 -12.95
CA ALA A 43 -10.33 13.20 -12.72
C ALA A 43 -10.19 11.72 -12.29
N LEU A 44 -10.98 11.29 -11.30
CA LEU A 44 -11.03 9.88 -10.88
C LEU A 44 -11.46 8.98 -12.03
N ASN A 45 -12.54 9.33 -12.72
CA ASN A 45 -13.03 8.55 -13.85
C ASN A 45 -11.98 8.47 -14.96
N ALA A 46 -11.27 9.56 -15.24
CA ALA A 46 -10.21 9.57 -16.23
C ALA A 46 -9.03 8.68 -15.82
N LEU A 47 -8.61 8.72 -14.55
CA LEU A 47 -7.57 7.84 -14.00
C LEU A 47 -7.99 6.38 -14.07
N CYS A 48 -9.17 6.02 -13.55
CA CYS A 48 -9.68 4.65 -13.59
C CYS A 48 -9.81 4.15 -15.03
N SER A 49 -10.45 4.92 -15.92
CA SER A 49 -10.60 4.53 -17.33
C SER A 49 -9.26 4.39 -18.04
N ARG A 50 -8.24 5.18 -17.66
CA ARG A 50 -6.89 5.04 -18.20
C ARG A 50 -6.22 3.74 -17.77
N LEU A 51 -6.34 3.36 -16.49
CA LEU A 51 -5.84 2.09 -15.96
C LEU A 51 -6.62 0.88 -16.51
N GLU A 52 -7.95 0.96 -16.57
CA GLU A 52 -8.82 -0.06 -17.17
C GLU A 52 -8.50 -0.28 -18.65
N GLY A 53 -8.25 0.80 -19.39
CA GLY A 53 -7.79 0.75 -20.78
C GLY A 53 -6.42 0.08 -20.95
N ALA A 54 -5.63 -0.03 -19.88
CA ALA A 54 -4.36 -0.75 -19.82
C ALA A 54 -4.49 -2.18 -19.24
N GLY A 55 -5.72 -2.66 -19.03
CA GLY A 55 -6.01 -4.04 -18.61
C GLY A 55 -6.16 -4.24 -17.10
N TYR A 56 -6.19 -3.18 -16.30
CA TYR A 56 -6.39 -3.31 -14.86
C TYR A 56 -7.88 -3.41 -14.49
N ALA A 57 -8.20 -4.30 -13.55
CA ALA A 57 -9.44 -4.25 -12.78
C ALA A 57 -9.24 -3.30 -11.58
N VAL A 58 -10.01 -2.21 -11.51
CA VAL A 58 -9.85 -1.18 -10.47
C VAL A 58 -10.93 -1.28 -9.40
N HIS A 59 -10.52 -1.45 -8.14
CA HIS A 59 -11.41 -1.60 -6.99
C HIS A 59 -11.25 -0.42 -6.02
N VAL A 60 -12.31 0.39 -5.91
CA VAL A 60 -12.33 1.64 -5.14
C VAL A 60 -13.19 1.51 -3.88
N ALA A 61 -12.67 1.97 -2.73
CA ALA A 61 -13.48 2.21 -1.54
C ALA A 61 -14.18 3.58 -1.58
N LYS A 62 -15.44 3.62 -1.17
CA LYS A 62 -16.25 4.85 -1.17
C LYS A 62 -16.22 5.51 0.20
N CYS A 63 -15.26 6.41 0.41
CA CYS A 63 -15.12 7.23 1.63
C CYS A 63 -14.48 8.59 1.35
N SER A 64 -14.32 9.39 2.40
CA SER A 64 -13.72 10.73 2.35
C SER A 64 -12.26 10.69 1.91
N PHE A 65 -11.49 9.69 2.36
CA PHE A 65 -10.12 9.42 1.95
C PHE A 65 -10.08 8.07 1.25
N PRO A 66 -10.36 8.03 -0.06
CA PRO A 66 -10.56 6.78 -0.76
C PRO A 66 -9.23 6.05 -0.97
N THR A 67 -9.28 4.73 -0.82
CA THR A 67 -8.22 3.80 -1.20
C THR A 67 -8.67 3.00 -2.42
N ALA A 68 -7.75 2.70 -3.32
CA ALA A 68 -7.99 1.85 -4.47
C ALA A 68 -6.87 0.82 -4.61
N VAL A 69 -7.26 -0.34 -5.11
CA VAL A 69 -6.32 -1.35 -5.62
C VAL A 69 -6.71 -1.67 -7.05
N ALA A 70 -5.74 -1.60 -7.96
CA ALA A 70 -5.89 -1.96 -9.36
C ALA A 70 -5.01 -3.17 -9.65
N SER A 71 -5.52 -4.19 -10.34
CA SER A 71 -4.75 -5.42 -10.65
C SER A 71 -4.89 -5.80 -12.13
N ARG A 72 -3.79 -6.17 -12.78
CA ARG A 72 -3.80 -6.87 -14.08
C ARG A 72 -3.92 -8.39 -13.93
N LEU A 73 -3.65 -8.90 -12.73
CA LEU A 73 -3.74 -10.32 -12.41
C LEU A 73 -5.21 -10.74 -12.22
N PRO A 74 -5.56 -12.01 -12.48
CA PRO A 74 -6.87 -12.55 -12.16
C PRO A 74 -7.20 -12.37 -10.67
N VAL A 75 -8.27 -11.61 -10.40
CA VAL A 75 -8.74 -11.35 -9.04
C VAL A 75 -9.80 -12.39 -8.68
N ASP A 76 -9.51 -13.17 -7.64
CA ASP A 76 -10.41 -14.20 -7.09
C ASP A 76 -11.40 -13.60 -6.10
N ARG A 77 -10.90 -12.74 -5.19
CA ARG A 77 -11.68 -12.10 -4.13
C ARG A 77 -11.38 -10.62 -4.02
N VAL A 78 -12.40 -9.83 -3.67
CA VAL A 78 -12.27 -8.40 -3.35
C VAL A 78 -12.98 -8.12 -2.04
N ASP A 79 -12.26 -7.54 -1.08
CA ASP A 79 -12.80 -7.09 0.20
C ASP A 79 -12.72 -5.57 0.33
N LYS A 80 -13.69 -4.98 1.01
CA LYS A 80 -13.69 -3.54 1.34
C LYS A 80 -13.98 -3.40 2.82
N LEU A 81 -12.95 -3.14 3.59
CA LEU A 81 -13.01 -3.07 5.03
C LEU A 81 -13.12 -1.62 5.49
N ARG A 82 -14.10 -1.35 6.34
CA ARG A 82 -14.26 -0.04 6.96
C ARG A 82 -13.39 0.06 8.19
N LEU A 83 -12.41 0.97 8.15
CA LEU A 83 -11.50 1.20 9.26
C LEU A 83 -12.11 2.20 10.24
N ASP A 84 -12.69 3.28 9.73
CA ASP A 84 -13.38 4.30 10.53
C ASP A 84 -14.55 4.96 9.73
N CYS A 85 -14.94 6.20 10.02
CA CYS A 85 -15.97 6.91 9.25
C CYS A 85 -15.47 7.52 7.92
N ASN A 86 -14.17 7.66 7.73
CA ASN A 86 -13.56 8.39 6.62
C ASN A 86 -12.60 7.54 5.77
N ARG A 87 -12.20 6.37 6.23
CA ARG A 87 -11.12 5.53 5.70
C ARG A 87 -11.57 4.08 5.58
N HIS A 88 -11.10 3.44 4.51
CA HIS A 88 -11.31 2.04 4.22
C HIS A 88 -10.00 1.42 3.74
N ALA A 89 -9.84 0.13 4.01
CA ALA A 89 -8.90 -0.71 3.29
C ALA A 89 -9.61 -1.43 2.14
N VAL A 90 -8.87 -1.72 1.07
CA VAL A 90 -9.34 -2.52 -0.07
C VAL A 90 -8.42 -3.73 -0.17
N GLY A 91 -8.97 -4.92 0.01
CA GLY A 91 -8.28 -6.20 -0.18
C GLY A 91 -8.57 -6.76 -1.58
N VAL A 92 -7.55 -7.24 -2.26
CA VAL A 92 -7.70 -8.08 -3.46
C VAL A 92 -6.89 -9.36 -3.27
N THR A 93 -7.51 -10.51 -3.50
CA THR A 93 -6.80 -11.79 -3.55
C THR A 93 -6.61 -12.17 -5.01
N VAL A 94 -5.35 -12.35 -5.38
CA VAL A 94 -4.94 -12.81 -6.71
C VAL A 94 -4.41 -14.23 -6.60
N VAL A 95 -4.60 -15.01 -7.66
CA VAL A 95 -4.07 -16.37 -7.77
C VAL A 95 -3.05 -16.39 -8.90
N LEU A 96 -1.87 -16.92 -8.59
CA LEU A 96 -0.73 -17.03 -9.49
C LEU A 96 -0.44 -18.52 -9.76
N GLY A 97 0.02 -18.86 -10.97
CA GLY A 97 0.36 -20.23 -11.38
C GLY A 97 0.03 -20.48 -12.86
N ASP A 98 0.64 -21.52 -13.45
CA ASP A 98 0.57 -21.84 -14.89
C ASP A 98 -0.86 -22.09 -15.39
N ASP A 99 -1.72 -22.66 -14.53
CA ASP A 99 -3.11 -23.02 -14.87
C ASP A 99 -4.17 -22.13 -14.19
N ALA A 100 -3.79 -20.93 -13.72
CA ALA A 100 -4.74 -20.02 -13.06
C ALA A 100 -5.97 -19.69 -13.95
N ALA A 101 -5.86 -19.85 -15.28
CA ALA A 101 -6.94 -19.62 -16.24
C ALA A 101 -7.83 -20.86 -16.51
N ASP A 102 -7.42 -22.08 -16.16
CA ASP A 102 -8.11 -23.33 -16.58
C ASP A 102 -8.47 -24.27 -15.40
N ARG A 103 -8.84 -23.68 -14.25
CA ARG A 103 -9.22 -24.36 -12.98
C ARG A 103 -10.48 -25.25 -13.04
N GLN A 104 -10.88 -25.80 -14.18
CA GLN A 104 -12.03 -26.72 -14.27
C GLN A 104 -11.71 -28.16 -13.85
N SER A 105 -10.44 -28.49 -13.59
CA SER A 105 -10.00 -29.82 -13.17
C SER A 105 -9.89 -29.92 -11.63
N GLU A 106 -10.74 -30.74 -11.00
CA GLU A 106 -10.69 -31.03 -9.55
C GLU A 106 -9.46 -31.86 -9.13
N ASP A 107 -8.67 -32.36 -10.09
CA ASP A 107 -7.56 -33.29 -9.85
C ASP A 107 -6.17 -32.64 -10.12
N ASP A 108 -6.12 -31.34 -10.38
CA ASP A 108 -4.88 -30.67 -10.75
C ASP A 108 -4.09 -30.20 -9.53
N THR A 109 -2.99 -30.88 -9.24
CA THR A 109 -1.98 -30.50 -8.23
C THR A 109 -1.12 -29.32 -8.70
N SER A 110 -1.63 -28.46 -9.59
CA SER A 110 -0.91 -27.29 -10.07
C SER A 110 -0.49 -26.42 -8.88
N ASP A 111 0.80 -26.05 -8.85
CA ASP A 111 1.40 -25.19 -7.83
C ASP A 111 0.82 -23.78 -8.00
N THR A 112 -0.39 -23.54 -7.48
CA THR A 112 -0.97 -22.20 -7.44
C THR A 112 -0.68 -21.53 -6.11
N VAL A 113 -0.33 -20.25 -6.16
CA VAL A 113 -0.09 -19.43 -4.98
C VAL A 113 -1.12 -18.32 -4.95
N ALA A 114 -1.87 -18.25 -3.86
CA ALA A 114 -2.75 -17.13 -3.58
C ALA A 114 -1.98 -16.05 -2.81
N VAL A 115 -2.19 -14.77 -3.18
CA VAL A 115 -1.65 -13.62 -2.47
C VAL A 115 -2.78 -12.62 -2.25
N THR A 116 -2.98 -12.19 -1.00
CA THR A 116 -3.94 -11.13 -0.67
C THR A 116 -3.21 -9.82 -0.45
N ILE A 117 -3.60 -8.79 -1.18
CA ILE A 117 -3.03 -7.44 -1.11
C ILE A 117 -4.08 -6.49 -0.55
N PHE A 118 -3.81 -5.91 0.61
CA PHE A 118 -4.59 -4.84 1.21
C PHE A 118 -3.94 -3.49 0.91
N GLY A 119 -4.66 -2.63 0.21
CA GLY A 119 -4.39 -1.20 0.19
C GLY A 119 -5.03 -0.52 1.40
N THR A 120 -4.30 0.35 2.10
CA THR A 120 -4.83 1.13 3.23
C THR A 120 -4.36 2.59 3.22
N HIS A 121 -5.05 3.45 3.98
CA HIS A 121 -4.63 4.83 4.26
C HIS A 121 -5.07 5.21 5.67
N LEU A 122 -4.14 5.26 6.62
CA LEU A 122 -4.45 5.47 8.03
C LEU A 122 -4.47 6.97 8.42
N ASP A 123 -5.14 7.30 9.53
CA ASP A 123 -5.35 8.65 10.06
C ASP A 123 -4.05 9.48 10.12
N ASP A 124 -4.00 10.60 9.41
CA ASP A 124 -2.85 11.48 9.27
C ASP A 124 -2.60 12.37 10.50
N LEU A 125 -3.63 12.64 11.30
CA LEU A 125 -3.60 13.65 12.36
C LEU A 125 -3.50 13.04 13.77
N ASN A 126 -4.07 11.86 13.98
CA ASN A 126 -4.27 11.28 15.31
C ASN A 126 -3.77 9.84 15.39
N GLY A 127 -2.61 9.67 16.03
CA GLY A 127 -2.01 8.35 16.25
C GLY A 127 -2.92 7.36 16.99
N ILE A 128 -3.82 7.81 17.87
CA ILE A 128 -4.78 6.91 18.55
C ILE A 128 -5.79 6.34 17.56
N ASN A 129 -6.26 7.16 16.60
CA ASN A 129 -7.17 6.68 15.55
C ASN A 129 -6.42 5.75 14.60
N ARG A 130 -5.22 6.14 14.19
CA ARG A 130 -4.33 5.33 13.34
C ARG A 130 -4.12 3.93 13.90
N LEU A 131 -3.82 3.82 15.20
CA LEU A 131 -3.67 2.52 15.87
C LEU A 131 -4.97 1.71 15.81
N LYS A 132 -6.12 2.31 16.14
CA LYS A 132 -7.41 1.61 16.08
C LYS A 132 -7.78 1.14 14.68
N GLU A 133 -7.49 1.94 13.66
CA GLU A 133 -7.70 1.57 12.27
C GLU A 133 -6.84 0.36 11.88
N ALA A 134 -5.57 0.34 12.33
CA ALA A 134 -4.69 -0.81 12.14
C ALA A 134 -5.17 -2.05 12.93
N GLU A 135 -5.69 -1.89 14.14
CA GLU A 135 -6.32 -2.98 14.92
C GLU A 135 -7.53 -3.59 14.20
N VAL A 136 -8.38 -2.74 13.61
CA VAL A 136 -9.54 -3.21 12.81
C VAL A 136 -9.07 -3.97 11.58
N LEU A 137 -8.08 -3.44 10.86
CA LEU A 137 -7.51 -4.12 9.68
C LEU A 137 -6.92 -5.48 10.04
N LEU A 138 -6.10 -5.53 11.10
CA LEU A 138 -5.46 -6.76 11.53
C LEU A 138 -6.48 -7.78 12.04
N GLY A 139 -7.48 -7.34 12.82
CA GLY A 139 -8.53 -8.23 13.31
C GLY A 139 -9.33 -8.89 12.17
N GLU A 140 -9.60 -8.15 11.09
CA GLU A 140 -10.22 -8.73 9.90
C GLU A 140 -9.30 -9.77 9.24
N ILE A 141 -8.03 -9.42 9.04
CA ILE A 141 -7.02 -10.33 8.46
C ILE A 141 -6.93 -11.64 9.27
N GLU A 142 -6.80 -11.55 10.58
CA GLU A 142 -6.70 -12.73 11.46
C GLU A 142 -8.00 -13.55 11.44
N SER A 143 -9.15 -12.88 11.42
CA SER A 143 -10.45 -13.58 11.43
C SER A 143 -10.75 -14.31 10.12
N GLU A 144 -10.32 -13.78 8.98
CA GLU A 144 -10.68 -14.29 7.66
C GLU A 144 -9.61 -15.17 7.04
N TYR A 145 -8.33 -14.90 7.32
CA TYR A 145 -7.20 -15.49 6.60
C TYR A 145 -6.34 -16.44 7.46
N ASP A 146 -6.47 -16.44 8.79
CA ASP A 146 -5.69 -17.32 9.69
C ASP A 146 -6.44 -18.58 10.15
N LYS A 147 -7.61 -18.88 9.56
CA LYS A 147 -8.48 -19.98 10.01
C LYS A 147 -7.89 -21.39 9.81
N GLU A 148 -6.87 -21.59 8.97
CA GLU A 148 -6.41 -22.94 8.56
C GLU A 148 -4.92 -23.28 8.80
N ASN A 149 -4.18 -22.51 9.62
CA ASN A 149 -2.75 -22.75 9.98
C ASN A 149 -1.74 -22.71 8.80
N ASP A 150 -2.17 -22.49 7.57
CA ASP A 150 -1.26 -22.12 6.48
C ASP A 150 -1.09 -20.61 6.47
N TYR A 151 0.14 -20.13 6.60
CA TYR A 151 0.42 -18.69 6.63
C TYR A 151 0.07 -18.09 5.26
N ALA A 152 -1.12 -17.50 5.17
CA ALA A 152 -1.54 -16.79 3.98
C ALA A 152 -0.48 -15.75 3.57
N ASN A 153 -0.18 -15.70 2.28
CA ASN A 153 0.67 -14.67 1.70
C ASN A 153 -0.11 -13.36 1.66
N ILE A 154 0.26 -12.43 2.54
CA ILE A 154 -0.47 -11.17 2.70
C ILE A 154 0.48 -10.01 2.58
N LEU A 155 0.08 -9.03 1.77
CA LEU A 155 0.68 -7.71 1.67
C LEU A 155 -0.29 -6.67 2.25
N VAL A 156 0.21 -5.75 3.07
CA VAL A 156 -0.50 -4.55 3.48
C VAL A 156 0.33 -3.34 3.06
N ILE A 157 -0.22 -2.55 2.14
CA ILE A 157 0.49 -1.49 1.43
C ILE A 157 -0.30 -0.18 1.54
N GLY A 158 0.40 0.93 1.72
CA GLY A 158 -0.20 2.26 1.54
C GLY A 158 0.44 3.30 2.44
N ASP A 159 -0.24 4.42 2.59
CA ASP A 159 0.14 5.48 3.50
C ASP A 159 -0.32 5.15 4.92
N PHE A 160 0.62 4.77 5.78
CA PHE A 160 0.35 4.52 7.19
C PHE A 160 0.35 5.82 8.01
N ASN A 161 0.86 6.92 7.45
CA ASN A 161 1.10 8.20 8.12
C ASN A 161 1.93 8.09 9.44
N GLN A 162 2.52 6.92 9.71
CA GLN A 162 3.35 6.61 10.86
C GLN A 162 4.82 6.79 10.46
N GLN A 163 5.65 7.39 11.31
CA GLN A 163 7.10 7.41 11.12
C GLN A 163 7.74 6.42 12.09
N ARG A 164 8.74 5.65 11.63
CA ARG A 164 9.47 4.69 12.46
C ARG A 164 10.91 5.14 12.70
N PRO A 165 11.46 5.03 13.92
CA PRO A 165 12.82 5.49 14.24
C PRO A 165 13.92 4.91 13.35
N GLU A 166 13.80 3.64 12.97
CA GLU A 166 14.76 2.89 12.17
C GLU A 166 14.83 3.30 10.69
N ASP A 167 13.89 4.14 10.24
CA ASP A 167 13.83 4.62 8.85
C ASP A 167 14.49 6.00 8.67
N TYR A 168 15.25 6.48 9.66
CA TYR A 168 15.90 7.79 9.64
C TYR A 168 17.31 7.72 10.23
N HIS A 169 18.16 8.69 9.88
CA HIS A 169 19.37 8.92 10.66
C HIS A 169 19.01 9.43 12.07
N PRO A 170 19.87 9.18 13.09
CA PRO A 170 19.57 9.61 14.46
C PRO A 170 19.29 11.11 14.61
N GLU A 171 19.99 11.97 13.86
CA GLU A 171 19.77 13.42 13.87
C GLU A 171 18.43 13.81 13.26
N GLU A 172 18.04 13.16 12.16
CA GLU A 172 16.75 13.38 11.49
C GLU A 172 15.60 12.91 12.38
N TRP A 173 15.73 11.72 12.97
CA TRP A 173 14.73 11.19 13.89
C TRP A 173 14.52 12.10 15.10
N LYS A 174 15.61 12.64 15.66
CA LYS A 174 15.56 13.62 16.74
C LYS A 174 14.73 14.86 16.33
N TYR A 175 14.99 15.40 15.14
CA TYR A 175 14.24 16.55 14.62
C TYR A 175 12.75 16.24 14.41
N ILE A 176 12.42 15.05 13.91
CA ILE A 176 11.03 14.59 13.77
C ILE A 176 10.35 14.50 15.14
N CYS A 177 11.01 13.92 16.14
CA CYS A 177 10.51 13.83 17.51
C CYS A 177 10.24 15.20 18.13
N GLU A 178 11.15 16.15 17.94
CA GLU A 178 11.00 17.53 18.43
C GLU A 178 9.80 18.23 17.79
N ASN A 179 9.62 18.09 16.46
CA ASN A 179 8.47 18.65 15.75
C ASN A 179 7.15 18.00 16.18
N LYS A 180 7.11 16.67 16.36
CA LYS A 180 5.93 15.98 16.86
C LYS A 180 5.56 16.44 18.27
N THR A 181 6.56 16.58 19.14
CA THR A 181 6.38 17.09 20.51
C THR A 181 5.82 18.52 20.48
N HIS A 182 6.36 19.39 19.61
CA HIS A 182 5.89 20.76 19.45
C HIS A 182 4.42 20.85 19.01
N ARG A 183 3.99 19.94 18.12
CA ARG A 183 2.59 19.84 17.64
C ARG A 183 1.65 19.11 18.61
N GLY A 184 2.17 18.53 19.69
CA GLY A 184 1.39 17.70 20.61
C GLY A 184 0.91 16.38 19.99
N THR A 185 1.63 15.87 18.99
CA THR A 185 1.32 14.59 18.32
C THR A 185 2.19 13.46 18.88
N THR A 186 1.66 12.23 18.91
CA THR A 186 2.37 11.05 19.40
C THR A 186 3.60 10.73 18.53
N ILE A 187 4.75 10.49 19.17
CA ILE A 187 6.00 10.10 18.50
C ILE A 187 5.86 8.72 17.85
N ASP A 188 5.38 7.76 18.62
CA ASP A 188 5.09 6.39 18.19
C ASP A 188 3.71 6.00 18.71
N ASP A 189 2.84 5.61 17.79
CA ASP A 189 1.47 5.19 18.06
C ASP A 189 1.29 3.67 18.08
N GLY A 190 2.35 2.88 17.87
CA GLY A 190 2.33 1.42 18.03
C GLY A 190 1.83 0.63 16.81
N VAL A 191 1.54 1.27 15.67
CA VAL A 191 1.12 0.55 14.45
C VAL A 191 2.19 -0.44 13.96
N SER A 192 3.45 -0.01 13.83
CA SER A 192 4.55 -0.91 13.46
C SER A 192 4.71 -2.08 14.43
N ASP A 193 4.61 -1.83 15.75
CA ASP A 193 4.69 -2.88 16.77
C ASP A 193 3.52 -3.86 16.65
N LEU A 194 2.30 -3.36 16.44
CA LEU A 194 1.10 -4.17 16.24
C LEU A 194 1.29 -5.13 15.06
N LEU A 195 1.74 -4.62 13.91
CA LEU A 195 1.96 -5.43 12.71
C LEU A 195 3.11 -6.44 12.90
N THR A 196 4.21 -6.02 13.52
CA THR A 196 5.36 -6.89 13.80
C THR A 196 4.98 -8.03 14.73
N ASN A 197 4.19 -7.74 15.77
CA ASN A 197 3.67 -8.75 16.69
C ASN A 197 2.72 -9.75 16.01
N ALA A 198 2.08 -9.34 14.90
CA ALA A 198 1.29 -10.20 14.04
C ALA A 198 2.10 -10.91 12.92
N ASN A 199 3.43 -10.96 13.07
CA ASN A 199 4.39 -11.57 12.14
C ASN A 199 4.46 -10.90 10.76
N PHE A 200 4.00 -9.66 10.63
CA PHE A 200 4.30 -8.86 9.44
C PHE A 200 5.72 -8.29 9.54
N ARG A 201 6.39 -8.18 8.39
CA ARG A 201 7.69 -7.56 8.23
C ARG A 201 7.57 -6.38 7.28
N CYS A 202 8.24 -5.27 7.56
CA CYS A 202 8.28 -4.15 6.62
C CYS A 202 9.35 -4.41 5.54
N SER A 203 9.03 -4.12 4.27
CA SER A 203 9.96 -4.32 3.16
C SER A 203 11.24 -3.49 3.27
N TYR A 204 11.21 -2.32 3.92
CA TYR A 204 12.42 -1.53 4.16
C TYR A 204 13.39 -2.19 5.13
N ASP A 205 12.90 -3.00 6.06
CA ASP A 205 13.73 -3.72 7.01
C ASP A 205 14.63 -4.75 6.30
N ASP A 206 14.12 -5.33 5.21
CA ASP A 206 14.88 -6.25 4.39
C ASP A 206 15.89 -5.56 3.48
N CYS A 207 15.64 -4.32 3.08
CA CYS A 207 16.60 -3.52 2.31
C CYS A 207 17.85 -3.16 3.12
N ARG A 208 17.73 -3.09 4.46
CA ARG A 208 18.87 -2.82 5.36
C ARG A 208 19.77 -4.04 5.58
N ASP A 209 19.26 -5.24 5.33
CA ASP A 209 20.00 -6.48 5.50
C ASP A 209 20.60 -6.92 4.15
N GLU A 210 21.87 -6.56 3.92
CA GLU A 210 22.58 -6.90 2.68
C GLU A 210 22.56 -8.41 2.39
N ALA A 211 22.46 -9.27 3.41
CA ALA A 211 22.41 -10.71 3.23
C ALA A 211 21.11 -11.19 2.54
N LYS A 212 20.04 -10.39 2.57
CA LYS A 212 18.77 -10.67 1.88
C LYS A 212 18.81 -10.28 0.40
N GLY A 213 19.76 -9.44 -0.01
CA GLY A 213 19.96 -9.08 -1.43
C GLY A 213 18.78 -8.34 -2.07
N VAL A 214 17.98 -7.60 -1.29
CA VAL A 214 16.86 -6.81 -1.81
C VAL A 214 17.39 -5.59 -2.57
N ALA A 215 17.07 -5.48 -3.86
CA ALA A 215 17.54 -4.36 -4.69
C ALA A 215 16.86 -3.04 -4.30
N HIS A 216 17.60 -1.93 -4.33
CA HIS A 216 17.05 -0.60 -4.05
C HIS A 216 17.82 0.51 -4.76
N ASN A 217 17.22 1.71 -4.88
CA ASN A 217 17.79 2.87 -5.59
C ASN A 217 18.41 3.96 -4.69
N TRP A 218 18.70 3.63 -3.43
CA TRP A 218 19.47 4.48 -2.51
C TRP A 218 20.78 3.78 -2.07
N ILE A 219 21.61 4.48 -1.30
CA ILE A 219 22.92 4.01 -0.87
C ILE A 219 22.75 2.85 0.14
N PRO A 220 23.45 1.71 -0.03
CA PRO A 220 23.43 0.62 0.95
C PRO A 220 23.84 1.10 2.35
N GLY A 221 23.04 0.74 3.35
CA GLY A 221 23.23 1.15 4.74
C GLY A 221 22.59 2.50 5.11
N ASP A 222 22.17 3.31 4.14
CA ASP A 222 21.40 4.53 4.41
C ASP A 222 19.90 4.22 4.59
N PRO A 223 19.16 5.05 5.35
CA PRO A 223 17.71 4.94 5.46
C PRO A 223 17.02 5.11 4.10
N PRO A 224 15.78 4.60 3.94
CA PRO A 224 15.04 4.81 2.70
C PRO A 224 14.80 6.30 2.44
N PRO A 225 14.79 6.75 1.17
CA PRO A 225 14.43 8.13 0.84
C PRO A 225 13.03 8.47 1.35
N ALA A 226 12.83 9.72 1.77
CA ALA A 226 11.52 10.21 2.16
C ALA A 226 10.45 9.93 1.08
N THR A 227 9.31 9.45 1.52
CA THR A 227 8.16 9.10 0.68
C THR A 227 7.14 10.24 0.61
N HIS A 228 7.29 11.26 1.46
CA HIS A 228 6.42 12.44 1.53
C HIS A 228 7.22 13.76 1.53
N TRP A 229 6.62 14.84 1.04
CA TRP A 229 7.28 16.15 0.87
C TRP A 229 7.79 16.78 2.17
N THR A 230 7.27 16.36 3.32
CA THR A 230 7.77 16.76 4.65
C THR A 230 9.04 16.02 5.07
N SER A 231 9.72 15.36 4.14
CA SER A 231 10.92 14.54 4.38
C SER A 231 10.66 13.37 5.34
N THR A 232 9.45 12.82 5.32
CA THR A 232 9.10 11.63 6.12
C THR A 232 8.91 10.41 5.23
N VAL A 233 9.27 9.26 5.78
CA VAL A 233 8.91 7.91 5.31
C VAL A 233 7.65 7.52 6.07
N ILE A 234 6.54 7.38 5.34
CA ILE A 234 5.20 7.05 5.89
C ILE A 234 4.43 6.05 5.03
N ASP A 235 4.89 5.84 3.79
CA ASP A 235 4.33 4.89 2.86
C ASP A 235 5.11 3.58 2.97
N TYR A 236 4.43 2.49 3.31
CA TYR A 236 5.07 1.21 3.61
C TYR A 236 4.41 0.05 2.88
N SER A 237 5.19 -1.03 2.74
CA SER A 237 4.69 -2.35 2.37
C SER A 237 5.07 -3.34 3.47
N TYR A 238 4.08 -3.80 4.21
CA TYR A 238 4.21 -4.88 5.19
C TYR A 238 3.81 -6.20 4.56
N TYR A 239 4.49 -7.27 4.94
CA TYR A 239 4.25 -8.59 4.35
C TYR A 239 4.34 -9.72 5.36
N ARG A 240 3.56 -10.79 5.12
CA ARG A 240 3.51 -12.02 5.92
C ARG A 240 3.37 -13.23 4.99
N GLY A 241 3.77 -14.41 5.45
CA GLY A 241 3.77 -15.64 4.68
C GLY A 241 5.10 -15.91 3.98
N ASN A 242 5.06 -16.72 2.92
CA ASN A 242 6.23 -17.15 2.14
C ASN A 242 6.52 -16.23 0.93
N ILE A 243 6.15 -14.95 1.03
CA ILE A 243 6.53 -13.93 0.05
C ILE A 243 7.77 -13.17 0.53
N LYS A 244 8.59 -12.71 -0.42
CA LYS A 244 9.84 -12.01 -0.13
C LYS A 244 10.00 -10.82 -1.07
N PRO A 245 10.35 -9.62 -0.57
CA PRO A 245 10.71 -8.54 -1.44
C PRO A 245 12.05 -8.86 -2.12
N THR A 246 12.12 -8.67 -3.43
CA THR A 246 13.36 -8.76 -4.21
C THR A 246 13.84 -7.39 -4.69
N GLY A 247 12.96 -6.38 -4.65
CA GLY A 247 13.32 -4.99 -4.87
C GLY A 247 12.34 -4.02 -4.24
N VAL A 248 12.83 -2.85 -3.82
CA VAL A 248 12.04 -1.72 -3.32
C VAL A 248 12.68 -0.43 -3.84
N PHE A 249 11.91 0.38 -4.55
CA PHE A 249 12.40 1.59 -5.22
C PHE A 249 11.50 2.77 -4.93
N VAL A 250 12.09 3.92 -4.59
CA VAL A 250 11.34 5.17 -4.39
C VAL A 250 11.49 6.04 -5.63
N SER A 251 10.38 6.33 -6.31
CA SER A 251 10.36 7.14 -7.53
C SER A 251 10.74 8.60 -7.23
N PRO A 252 11.52 9.26 -8.09
CA PRO A 252 11.82 10.70 -7.95
C PRO A 252 10.68 11.60 -8.42
N SER A 253 9.51 11.05 -8.76
CA SER A 253 8.35 11.81 -9.21
C SER A 253 7.93 12.91 -8.23
N ASN A 254 7.46 14.02 -8.78
CA ASN A 254 6.86 15.13 -8.06
C ASN A 254 5.41 15.40 -8.50
N LEU A 255 4.73 14.41 -9.08
CA LEU A 255 3.32 14.52 -9.43
C LEU A 255 2.40 14.46 -8.20
N SER A 256 2.90 13.98 -7.08
CA SER A 256 2.22 14.02 -5.79
C SER A 256 3.16 14.63 -4.75
N ASP A 257 2.58 15.05 -3.65
CA ASP A 257 3.31 15.39 -2.44
C ASP A 257 3.83 14.12 -1.72
N HIS A 258 3.34 12.95 -2.13
CA HIS A 258 3.97 11.65 -1.94
C HIS A 258 4.81 11.21 -3.15
N ARG A 259 5.75 10.30 -2.90
CA ARG A 259 6.54 9.62 -3.92
C ARG A 259 6.03 8.21 -4.13
N MET A 260 5.84 7.83 -5.38
CA MET A 260 5.49 6.46 -5.74
C MET A 260 6.59 5.49 -5.28
N ILE A 261 6.18 4.38 -4.66
CA ILE A 261 7.06 3.27 -4.31
C ILE A 261 6.75 2.10 -5.22
N VAL A 262 7.78 1.47 -5.76
CA VAL A 262 7.67 0.25 -6.57
C VAL A 262 8.37 -0.88 -5.82
N SER A 263 7.64 -1.93 -5.47
CA SER A 263 8.17 -3.12 -4.82
C SER A 263 8.01 -4.34 -5.72
N VAL A 264 9.04 -5.16 -5.79
CA VAL A 264 9.07 -6.43 -6.53
C VAL A 264 9.06 -7.56 -5.52
N TRP A 265 8.22 -8.57 -5.75
CA TRP A 265 7.97 -9.66 -4.81
C TRP A 265 8.20 -11.00 -5.48
N ASP A 266 8.95 -11.86 -4.81
CA ASP A 266 9.00 -13.30 -5.08
C ASP A 266 7.94 -13.98 -4.21
N VAL A 267 7.05 -14.74 -4.87
CA VAL A 267 5.93 -15.44 -4.24
C VAL A 267 6.16 -16.95 -4.15
N GLY A 268 7.33 -17.44 -4.55
CA GLY A 268 7.71 -18.84 -4.42
C GLY A 268 7.05 -19.80 -5.41
N LEU A 269 6.75 -19.32 -6.63
CA LEU A 269 6.38 -20.14 -7.78
C LEU A 269 7.62 -20.68 -8.51
#